data_AF-A0A382XLB2-F1
#
_entry.id   AF-A0A382XLB2-F1
#
_cell.length_a   1.000
_cell.length_b   1.000
_cell.length_c   1.000
_cell.angle_alpha   90.00
_cell.angle_beta   90.00
_cell.angle_gamma   90.00
#
_symmetry.space_group_name_H-M   'P 1'
#
loop_
_entity.id
_entity.type
_entity.pdbx_description
1 polymer ?
#
loop_
_entity_poly.entity_id
_entity_poly.type
_entity_poly.pdbx_seq_one_letter_code
_entity_poly.pdbx_strand_id
1 'polypeptide(L)'
;AFRQWTVLLAIGGFSLSLLGTFLVRSGVLTSVHAFATDPARGLFILIFLFIVIGGSLALYSWRFNLLQKSNKFALFSRETGLLINNVLLVTAMLSVLLGTLYPLILDTLNLGKISVGAPYFNAVFVPVMVPAVFALALIPFFRWKKDNFERLASVLRFEWISVLIIILVARATVIDNYYVLLALGLFAWVTVHAFSLLVKKVQDKSKISLAFLGMMVAHIGIGVFVLGATITTQFGIEKDLKMSLGESQNIAGYDFVFNGVSRHENNNY
;
A
#
# COMPACT_ATOMS: atom_id res chain seq x y z
N ALA A 1 9.79 -14.31 -17.84
CA ALA A 1 10.56 -14.17 -16.58
C ALA A 1 9.69 -14.46 -15.35
N PHE A 2 8.55 -13.76 -15.15
CA PHE A 2 7.87 -13.75 -13.82
C PHE A 2 6.63 -14.66 -13.68
N ARG A 3 6.51 -15.77 -14.43
CA ARG A 3 5.32 -16.64 -14.30
C ARG A 3 5.19 -17.23 -12.89
N GLN A 4 6.29 -17.72 -12.33
CA GLN A 4 6.34 -18.26 -10.96
C GLN A 4 5.91 -17.20 -9.94
N TRP A 5 6.50 -16.01 -10.01
CA TRP A 5 6.13 -14.86 -9.17
C TRP A 5 4.65 -14.51 -9.30
N THR A 6 4.10 -14.46 -10.52
CA THR A 6 2.69 -14.12 -10.73
C THR A 6 1.76 -15.13 -10.07
N VAL A 7 2.04 -16.43 -10.23
CA VAL A 7 1.24 -17.49 -9.61
C VAL A 7 1.36 -17.43 -8.08
N LEU A 8 2.59 -17.27 -7.55
CA LEU A 8 2.82 -17.21 -6.11
C LEU A 8 2.13 -15.99 -5.47
N LEU A 9 2.21 -14.82 -6.11
CA LEU A 9 1.55 -13.61 -5.65
C LEU A 9 0.02 -13.72 -5.75
N ALA A 10 -0.51 -14.39 -6.77
CA ALA A 10 -1.96 -14.64 -6.87
C ALA A 10 -2.45 -15.56 -5.75
N ILE A 11 -1.73 -16.66 -5.48
CA ILE A 11 -2.01 -17.57 -4.35
C ILE A 11 -1.92 -16.80 -3.04
N GLY A 12 -0.83 -16.04 -2.84
CA GLY A 12 -0.62 -15.24 -1.63
C GLY A 12 -1.72 -14.19 -1.42
N GLY A 13 -2.09 -13.43 -2.45
CA GLY A 13 -3.16 -12.44 -2.38
C GLY A 13 -4.51 -13.04 -2.01
N PHE A 14 -4.90 -14.16 -2.63
CA PHE A 14 -6.13 -14.86 -2.27
C PHE A 14 -6.07 -15.42 -0.84
N SER A 15 -4.94 -15.98 -0.45
CA SER A 15 -4.69 -16.51 0.90
C SER A 15 -4.82 -15.42 1.97
N LEU A 16 -4.25 -14.24 1.72
CA LEU A 16 -4.35 -13.09 2.62
C LEU A 16 -5.78 -12.54 2.72
N SER A 17 -6.55 -12.59 1.63
CA SER A 17 -7.98 -12.24 1.66
C SER A 17 -8.79 -13.20 2.54
N LEU A 18 -8.49 -14.51 2.48
CA LEU A 18 -9.11 -15.51 3.36
C LEU A 18 -8.67 -15.34 4.81
N LEU A 19 -7.39 -15.04 5.04
CA LEU A 19 -6.87 -14.72 6.37
C LEU A 19 -7.58 -13.50 6.97
N GLY A 20 -7.79 -12.44 6.19
CA GLY A 20 -8.57 -11.27 6.64
C GLY A 20 -10.01 -11.65 7.03
N THR A 21 -10.65 -12.53 6.27
CA THR A 21 -11.99 -13.05 6.60
C THR A 21 -11.98 -13.84 7.90
N PHE A 22 -10.97 -14.69 8.12
CA PHE A 22 -10.77 -15.40 9.37
C PHE A 22 -10.60 -14.44 10.54
N LEU A 23 -9.72 -13.44 10.43
CA LEU A 23 -9.45 -12.49 11.52
C LEU A 23 -10.69 -11.74 12.00
N VAL A 24 -11.59 -11.36 11.09
CA VAL A 24 -12.80 -10.58 11.42
C VAL A 24 -13.95 -11.48 11.91
N ARG A 25 -14.00 -12.75 11.51
CA ARG A 25 -15.16 -13.65 11.78
C ARG A 25 -14.90 -14.74 12.81
N SER A 26 -13.65 -15.02 13.16
CA SER A 26 -13.30 -16.08 14.11
C SER A 26 -13.48 -15.67 15.58
N GLY A 27 -13.68 -14.37 15.85
CA GLY A 27 -13.69 -13.84 17.23
C GLY A 27 -12.30 -13.75 17.86
N VAL A 28 -11.24 -14.03 17.09
CA VAL A 28 -9.85 -13.93 17.51
C VAL A 28 -9.42 -12.48 17.74
N LEU A 29 -10.01 -11.53 17.00
CA LEU A 29 -9.91 -10.10 17.29
C LEU A 29 -11.15 -9.65 18.07
N THR A 30 -10.94 -9.04 19.24
CA THR A 30 -11.98 -8.29 19.94
C THR A 30 -12.07 -6.90 19.33
N SER A 31 -12.96 -6.71 18.36
CA SER A 31 -13.21 -5.41 17.73
C SER A 31 -14.68 -5.03 17.88
N VAL A 32 -14.94 -3.75 18.12
CA VAL A 32 -16.31 -3.17 18.10
C VAL A 32 -17.00 -3.32 16.74
N HIS A 33 -16.23 -3.59 15.68
CA HIS A 33 -16.74 -3.88 14.33
C HIS A 33 -16.76 -5.38 14.00
N ALA A 34 -16.43 -6.26 14.94
CA ALA A 34 -16.55 -7.70 14.75
C ALA A 34 -18.03 -8.10 14.87
N PHE A 35 -18.72 -8.14 13.73
CA PHE A 35 -20.10 -8.61 13.66
C PHE A 35 -20.15 -10.14 13.78
N ALA A 36 -20.70 -10.62 14.89
CA ALA A 36 -20.92 -12.03 15.24
C ALA A 36 -19.64 -12.84 15.48
N THR A 37 -19.25 -12.96 16.74
CA THR A 37 -18.23 -13.89 17.22
C THR A 37 -18.84 -15.28 17.41
N ASP A 38 -18.69 -16.16 16.43
CA ASP A 38 -19.10 -17.56 16.52
C ASP A 38 -17.86 -18.46 16.34
N PRO A 39 -17.32 -19.05 17.43
CA PRO A 39 -16.12 -19.89 17.38
C PRO A 39 -16.25 -21.07 16.40
N ALA A 40 -17.46 -21.60 16.18
CA ALA A 40 -17.68 -22.70 15.24
C ALA A 40 -17.44 -22.26 13.79
N ARG A 41 -17.83 -21.03 13.44
CA ARG A 41 -17.53 -20.43 12.13
C ARG A 41 -16.04 -20.16 11.95
N GLY A 42 -15.37 -19.72 13.02
CA GLY A 42 -13.92 -19.54 13.03
C GLY A 42 -13.17 -20.84 12.67
N LEU A 43 -13.56 -21.96 13.28
CA LEU A 43 -12.97 -23.27 12.99
C LEU A 43 -13.23 -23.71 11.54
N PHE A 44 -14.44 -23.53 11.02
CA PHE A 44 -14.75 -23.83 9.62
C PHE A 44 -13.86 -23.04 8.66
N ILE A 45 -13.73 -21.72 8.87
CA ILE A 45 -12.88 -20.86 8.04
C ILE A 45 -11.41 -21.27 8.17
N LEU A 46 -10.94 -21.67 9.35
CA LEU A 46 -9.57 -22.12 9.57
C LEU A 46 -9.26 -23.41 8.78
N ILE A 47 -10.16 -24.40 8.83
CA ILE A 47 -10.02 -25.64 8.05
C ILE A 47 -10.03 -25.32 6.55
N PHE A 48 -10.95 -24.48 6.11
CA PHE A 48 -11.03 -24.03 4.72
C PHE A 48 -9.74 -23.34 4.27
N LEU A 49 -9.19 -22.45 5.10
CA LEU A 49 -7.93 -21.75 4.87
C LEU A 49 -6.76 -22.74 4.77
N PHE A 50 -6.69 -23.74 5.65
CA PHE A 50 -5.68 -24.79 5.58
C PHE A 50 -5.74 -25.57 4.26
N ILE A 51 -6.94 -25.99 3.84
CA ILE A 51 -7.15 -26.74 2.60
C ILE A 51 -6.77 -25.89 1.38
N VAL A 52 -7.23 -24.64 1.32
CA VAL A 52 -7.00 -23.76 0.17
C VAL A 52 -5.54 -23.35 0.06
N ILE A 53 -4.94 -22.88 1.16
CA ILE A 53 -3.53 -22.43 1.15
C ILE A 53 -2.62 -23.65 0.96
N GLY A 54 -2.80 -24.70 1.76
CA GLY A 54 -2.00 -25.91 1.67
C GLY A 54 -2.11 -26.59 0.30
N GLY A 55 -3.34 -26.73 -0.21
CA GLY A 55 -3.61 -27.32 -1.52
C GLY A 55 -3.03 -26.51 -2.68
N SER A 56 -3.18 -25.18 -2.65
CA SER A 56 -2.62 -24.31 -3.70
C SER A 56 -1.09 -24.28 -3.70
N LEU A 57 -0.45 -24.25 -2.53
CA LEU A 57 1.02 -24.32 -2.42
C LEU A 57 1.58 -25.70 -2.77
N ALA A 58 0.87 -26.77 -2.42
CA ALA A 58 1.23 -28.13 -2.83
C ALA A 58 1.14 -28.28 -4.35
N LEU A 59 0.06 -27.78 -4.97
CA LEU A 59 -0.10 -27.78 -6.42
C LEU A 59 0.96 -26.93 -7.12
N TYR A 60 1.29 -25.75 -6.56
CA TYR A 60 2.36 -24.90 -7.06
C TYR A 60 3.70 -25.63 -7.06
N SER A 61 4.04 -26.27 -5.93
CA SER A 61 5.28 -27.05 -5.78
C SER A 61 5.32 -28.22 -6.77
N TRP A 62 4.21 -28.95 -6.93
CA TRP A 62 4.11 -30.06 -7.88
C TRP A 62 4.26 -29.60 -9.34
N ARG A 63 3.69 -28.45 -9.70
CA ARG A 63 3.71 -27.91 -11.07
C ARG A 63 4.91 -27.00 -11.34
N PHE A 64 5.85 -26.87 -10.41
CA PHE A 64 6.95 -25.91 -10.47
C PHE A 64 7.78 -26.01 -11.77
N ASN A 65 8.08 -27.23 -12.23
CA ASN A 65 8.89 -27.48 -13.44
C ASN A 65 8.24 -26.94 -14.72
N LEU A 66 6.90 -26.89 -14.79
CA LEU A 66 6.17 -26.34 -15.94
C LEU A 66 6.25 -24.82 -16.02
N LEU A 67 6.63 -24.17 -14.91
CA LEU A 67 6.70 -22.72 -14.77
C LEU A 67 8.11 -22.17 -14.94
N GLN A 68 9.13 -23.04 -15.00
CA GLN A 68 10.51 -22.64 -15.23
C GLN A 68 10.72 -22.13 -16.65
N LYS A 69 10.92 -20.82 -16.79
CA LYS A 69 11.60 -20.22 -17.95
C LYS A 69 12.70 -19.31 -17.45
N SER A 70 13.94 -19.75 -17.64
CA SER A 70 15.12 -18.92 -17.39
C SER A 70 15.26 -17.92 -18.54
N ASN A 71 14.91 -16.67 -18.28
CA ASN A 71 15.32 -15.56 -19.14
C ASN A 71 16.41 -14.81 -18.38
N LYS A 72 17.64 -14.80 -18.91
CA LYS A 72 18.68 -13.88 -18.44
C LYS A 72 18.29 -12.46 -18.83
N PHE A 73 18.35 -11.53 -17.90
CA PHE A 73 18.12 -10.10 -18.12
C PHE A 73 19.23 -9.28 -17.44
N ALA A 74 19.55 -8.11 -18.00
CA ALA A 74 20.61 -7.25 -17.45
C ALA A 74 20.13 -6.51 -16.19
N LEU A 75 21.07 -6.08 -15.34
CA LEU A 75 20.76 -5.29 -14.14
C LEU A 75 19.97 -4.02 -14.49
N PHE A 76 20.39 -3.29 -15.53
CA PHE A 76 19.68 -2.11 -16.02
C PHE A 76 18.65 -2.51 -17.10
N SER A 77 17.51 -3.03 -16.66
CA SER A 77 16.41 -3.48 -17.54
C SER A 77 15.05 -3.34 -16.87
N ARG A 78 13.99 -3.37 -17.68
CA ARG A 78 12.61 -3.35 -17.17
C ARG A 78 12.33 -4.55 -16.29
N GLU A 79 12.88 -5.72 -16.61
CA GLU A 79 12.71 -6.95 -15.84
C GLU A 79 13.28 -6.81 -14.42
N THR A 80 14.49 -6.27 -14.27
CA THR A 80 15.07 -6.02 -12.94
C THR A 80 14.24 -5.01 -12.17
N GLY A 81 13.76 -3.95 -12.83
CA GLY A 81 12.84 -3.00 -12.23
C GLY A 81 11.58 -3.67 -11.68
N LEU A 82 10.89 -4.46 -12.52
CA LEU A 82 9.69 -5.20 -12.10
C LEU A 82 9.97 -6.16 -10.94
N LEU A 83 11.13 -6.80 -10.91
CA LEU A 83 11.54 -7.65 -9.78
C LEU A 83 11.73 -6.83 -8.50
N ILE A 84 12.46 -5.71 -8.57
CA ILE A 84 12.66 -4.81 -7.42
C ILE A 84 11.30 -4.34 -6.88
N ASN A 85 10.40 -3.91 -7.76
CA ASN A 85 9.06 -3.49 -7.36
C ASN A 85 8.29 -4.60 -6.64
N ASN A 86 8.31 -5.83 -7.16
CA ASN A 86 7.66 -6.97 -6.52
C ASN A 86 8.26 -7.28 -5.13
N VAL A 87 9.58 -7.22 -5.00
CA VAL A 87 10.25 -7.43 -3.71
C VAL A 87 9.81 -6.36 -2.72
N LEU A 88 9.83 -5.08 -3.10
CA LEU A 88 9.39 -3.97 -2.24
C LEU A 88 7.93 -4.12 -1.81
N LEU A 89 7.03 -4.46 -2.73
CA LEU A 89 5.61 -4.67 -2.43
C LEU A 89 5.39 -5.88 -1.50
N VAL A 90 6.13 -6.97 -1.68
CA VAL A 90 6.08 -8.14 -0.78
C VAL A 90 6.62 -7.76 0.60
N THR A 91 7.72 -7.03 0.68
CA THR A 91 8.27 -6.54 1.95
C THR A 91 7.26 -5.65 2.66
N ALA A 92 6.64 -4.69 1.97
CA ALA A 92 5.60 -3.83 2.53
C ALA A 92 4.40 -4.63 3.03
N MET A 93 3.94 -5.62 2.26
CA MET A 93 2.87 -6.52 2.65
C MET A 93 3.23 -7.32 3.92
N LEU A 94 4.44 -7.88 4.00
CA LEU A 94 4.91 -8.63 5.17
C LEU A 94 5.03 -7.73 6.40
N SER A 95 5.50 -6.48 6.25
CA SER A 95 5.56 -5.51 7.34
C SER A 95 4.17 -5.23 7.93
N VAL A 96 3.16 -5.03 7.09
CA VAL A 96 1.78 -4.82 7.55
C VAL A 96 1.21 -6.08 8.20
N LEU A 97 1.46 -7.25 7.59
CA LEU A 97 1.02 -8.54 8.11
C LEU A 97 1.61 -8.81 9.50
N LEU A 98 2.91 -8.54 9.68
CA LEU A 98 3.59 -8.69 10.97
C LEU A 98 3.02 -7.73 12.01
N GLY A 99 2.85 -6.45 11.69
CA GLY A 99 2.25 -5.48 12.61
C GLY A 99 0.82 -5.88 13.04
N THR A 100 0.09 -6.58 12.18
CA THR A 100 -1.29 -7.03 12.44
C THR A 100 -1.33 -8.32 13.26
N LEU A 101 -0.49 -9.32 12.91
CA LEU A 101 -0.54 -10.64 13.54
C LEU A 101 0.32 -10.75 14.80
N TYR A 102 1.37 -9.94 14.94
CA TYR A 102 2.30 -10.06 16.07
C TYR A 102 1.64 -9.81 17.43
N PRO A 103 0.83 -8.75 17.63
CA PRO A 103 0.08 -8.56 18.87
C PRO A 103 -0.85 -9.73 19.19
N LEU A 104 -1.47 -10.30 18.15
CA LEU A 104 -2.39 -11.41 18.30
C LEU A 104 -1.67 -12.68 18.75
N ILE A 105 -0.49 -12.97 18.18
CA ILE A 105 0.33 -14.11 18.58
C ILE A 105 0.71 -13.99 20.06
N LEU A 106 1.14 -12.82 20.52
CA LEU A 106 1.50 -12.60 21.93
C LEU A 106 0.31 -12.81 22.87
N ASP A 107 -0.87 -12.33 22.49
CA ASP A 107 -2.10 -12.52 23.26
C ASP A 107 -2.46 -14.02 23.37
N THR A 108 -2.43 -14.74 22.24
CA THR A 108 -2.74 -16.19 22.24
C THR A 108 -1.75 -17.04 23.03
N LEU A 109 -0.50 -16.60 23.16
CA LEU A 109 0.54 -17.27 23.96
C LEU A 109 0.55 -16.83 25.43
N ASN A 110 -0.37 -15.94 25.85
CA ASN A 110 -0.40 -15.33 27.18
C ASN A 110 0.91 -14.59 27.56
N LEU A 111 1.62 -14.05 26.56
CA LEU A 111 2.88 -13.30 26.76
C LEU A 111 2.64 -11.80 26.99
N GLY A 112 1.38 -11.38 27.06
CA GLY A 112 0.96 -10.01 27.28
C GLY A 112 0.26 -9.39 26.06
N LYS A 113 -0.50 -8.32 26.30
CA LYS A 113 -1.19 -7.55 25.27
C LYS A 113 -0.40 -6.31 24.92
N ILE A 114 -0.03 -6.19 23.65
CA ILE A 114 0.58 -4.97 23.11
C ILE A 114 -0.36 -4.36 22.07
N SER A 115 -0.32 -3.05 21.92
CA SER A 115 -0.98 -2.35 20.83
C SER A 115 0.07 -1.82 19.87
N VAL A 116 -0.12 -2.06 18.58
CA VAL A 116 0.76 -1.58 17.52
C VAL A 116 0.01 -0.52 16.72
N GLY A 117 0.39 0.73 16.92
CA GLY A 117 -0.23 1.89 16.28
C GLY A 117 0.58 2.47 15.12
N ALA A 118 0.16 3.67 14.69
CA ALA A 118 0.78 4.40 13.58
C ALA A 118 2.31 4.54 13.64
N PRO A 119 2.99 4.72 14.81
CA PRO A 119 4.44 4.84 14.85
C PRO A 119 5.19 3.65 14.24
N TYR A 120 4.73 2.43 14.47
CA TYR A 120 5.33 1.22 13.88
C TYR A 120 5.18 1.22 12.35
N PHE A 121 3.97 1.44 11.86
CA PHE A 121 3.70 1.43 10.42
C PHE A 121 4.46 2.55 9.71
N ASN A 122 4.51 3.76 10.28
CA ASN A 122 5.27 4.85 9.72
C ASN A 122 6.78 4.54 9.66
N ALA A 123 7.32 3.90 10.68
CA ALA A 123 8.75 3.55 10.73
C ALA A 123 9.14 2.42 9.76
N VAL A 124 8.25 1.46 9.49
CA VAL A 124 8.59 0.27 8.69
C VAL A 124 8.03 0.33 7.27
N PHE A 125 6.78 0.76 7.09
CA PHE A 125 6.10 0.77 5.79
C PHE A 125 6.57 1.91 4.88
N VAL A 126 6.72 3.12 5.42
CA VAL A 126 7.08 4.31 4.61
C VAL A 126 8.44 4.16 3.92
N PRO A 127 9.53 3.73 4.60
CA PRO A 127 10.83 3.55 3.95
C PRO A 127 10.83 2.52 2.82
N VAL A 128 9.91 1.55 2.83
CA VAL A 128 9.76 0.54 1.77
C VAL A 128 8.89 1.07 0.63
N MET A 129 7.83 1.80 0.95
CA MET A 129 6.90 2.31 -0.06
C MET A 129 7.45 3.49 -0.86
N VAL A 130 8.28 4.35 -0.26
CA VAL A 130 8.92 5.45 -1.00
C VAL A 130 9.68 4.93 -2.22
N PRO A 131 10.67 4.02 -2.11
CA PRO A 131 11.36 3.50 -3.29
C PRO A 131 10.43 2.70 -4.22
N ALA A 132 9.36 2.07 -3.71
CA ALA A 132 8.38 1.38 -4.55
C ALA A 132 7.62 2.34 -5.47
N VAL A 133 7.21 3.50 -4.95
CA VAL A 133 6.53 4.54 -5.74
C VAL A 133 7.50 5.21 -6.73
N PHE A 134 8.77 5.42 -6.35
CA PHE A 134 9.80 5.84 -7.30
C PHE A 134 9.98 4.83 -8.44
N ALA A 135 10.03 3.54 -8.10
CA ALA A 135 10.13 2.46 -9.08
C ALA A 135 8.91 2.44 -10.01
N LEU A 136 7.70 2.64 -9.49
CA LEU A 136 6.45 2.76 -10.26
C LEU A 136 6.55 3.86 -11.34
N ALA A 137 7.14 5.01 -11.00
CA ALA A 137 7.30 6.12 -11.94
C ALA A 137 8.42 5.90 -12.97
N LEU A 138 9.49 5.18 -12.61
CA LEU A 138 10.69 5.00 -13.44
C LEU A 138 10.62 3.79 -14.38
N ILE A 139 10.21 2.63 -13.87
CA ILE A 139 10.30 1.33 -14.56
C ILE A 139 9.60 1.29 -15.92
N PRO A 140 8.41 1.91 -16.13
CA PRO A 140 7.73 1.87 -17.42
C PRO A 140 8.55 2.41 -18.60
N PHE A 141 9.58 3.22 -18.35
CA PHE A 141 10.48 3.72 -19.39
C PHE A 141 11.64 2.82 -19.71
N PHE A 142 12.01 1.90 -18.84
CA PHE A 142 13.12 0.99 -19.08
C PHE A 142 12.81 0.11 -20.30
N ARG A 143 13.79 -0.18 -21.14
CA ARG A 143 13.66 -1.15 -22.22
C ARG A 143 13.76 -2.58 -21.66
N TRP A 144 13.10 -3.51 -22.34
CA TRP A 144 13.22 -4.94 -22.05
C TRP A 144 14.65 -5.43 -22.30
N LYS A 145 15.10 -6.43 -21.55
CA LYS A 145 16.42 -7.08 -21.59
C LYS A 145 17.61 -6.22 -21.17
N LYS A 146 17.79 -5.04 -21.79
CA LYS A 146 18.90 -4.11 -21.53
C LYS A 146 18.51 -2.69 -21.90
N ASP A 147 18.95 -1.75 -21.09
CA ASP A 147 18.81 -0.32 -21.32
C ASP A 147 20.07 0.44 -20.90
N ASN A 148 20.11 1.75 -21.10
CA ASN A 148 21.18 2.62 -20.61
C ASN A 148 20.63 3.88 -19.91
N PHE A 149 21.41 4.44 -18.97
CA PHE A 149 21.01 5.58 -18.17
C PHE A 149 20.87 6.87 -19.00
N GLU A 150 21.77 7.10 -19.97
CA GLU A 150 21.75 8.30 -20.82
C GLU A 150 20.46 8.44 -21.63
N ARG A 151 19.95 7.33 -22.20
CA ARG A 151 18.67 7.31 -22.91
C ARG A 151 17.51 7.54 -21.94
N LEU A 152 17.56 6.95 -20.75
CA LEU A 152 16.52 7.16 -19.75
C LEU A 152 16.46 8.64 -19.33
N ALA A 153 17.61 9.23 -19.00
CA ALA A 153 17.72 10.63 -18.62
C ALA A 153 17.28 11.58 -19.75
N SER A 154 17.68 11.33 -21.00
CA SER A 154 17.28 12.16 -22.14
C SER A 154 15.78 12.12 -22.43
N VAL A 155 15.13 10.97 -22.22
CA VAL A 155 13.67 10.84 -22.36
C VAL A 155 12.92 11.49 -21.19
N LEU A 156 13.44 11.35 -19.98
CA LEU A 156 12.78 11.85 -18.76
C LEU A 156 13.07 13.32 -18.43
N ARG A 157 14.06 13.95 -19.07
CA ARG A 157 14.51 15.30 -18.70
C ARG A 157 13.38 16.31 -18.58
N PHE A 158 12.44 16.32 -19.52
CA PHE A 158 11.35 17.28 -19.54
C PHE A 158 10.30 16.98 -18.46
N GLU A 159 10.06 15.70 -18.17
CA GLU A 159 9.19 15.29 -17.06
C GLU A 159 9.79 15.71 -15.72
N TRP A 160 11.08 15.45 -15.51
CA TRP A 160 11.78 15.84 -14.28
C TRP A 160 11.85 17.35 -14.09
N ILE A 161 12.10 18.12 -15.15
CA ILE A 161 12.05 19.59 -15.08
C ILE A 161 10.64 20.07 -14.70
N SER A 162 9.60 19.48 -15.30
CA SER A 162 8.20 19.85 -15.00
C SER A 162 7.85 19.56 -13.54
N VAL A 163 8.22 18.37 -13.05
CA VAL A 163 8.02 17.98 -11.64
C VAL A 163 8.78 18.91 -10.70
N LEU A 164 10.03 19.24 -11.02
CA LEU A 164 10.84 20.15 -10.21
C LEU A 164 10.21 21.54 -10.13
N ILE A 165 9.70 22.08 -11.25
CA ILE A 165 8.99 23.36 -11.27
C ILE A 165 7.76 23.31 -10.36
N ILE A 166 6.95 22.24 -10.45
CA ILE A 166 5.76 22.08 -9.59
C ILE A 166 6.15 22.09 -8.11
N ILE A 167 7.21 21.37 -7.73
CA ILE A 167 7.72 21.33 -6.35
C ILE A 167 8.19 22.72 -5.90
N LEU A 168 8.97 23.43 -6.72
CA LEU A 168 9.50 24.76 -6.39
C LEU A 168 8.40 25.80 -6.25
N VAL A 169 7.41 25.80 -7.14
CA VAL A 169 6.25 26.71 -7.07
C VAL A 169 5.43 26.41 -5.82
N ALA A 170 5.17 25.14 -5.51
CA ALA A 170 4.43 24.76 -4.30
C ALA A 170 5.17 25.16 -3.02
N ARG A 171 6.51 25.00 -3.00
CA ARG A 171 7.36 25.42 -1.89
C ARG A 171 7.35 26.94 -1.69
N ALA A 172 7.37 27.71 -2.78
CA ALA A 172 7.40 29.17 -2.71
C ALA A 172 6.06 29.81 -2.31
N THR A 173 4.95 29.07 -2.40
CA THR A 173 3.60 29.65 -2.28
C THR A 173 2.82 29.14 -1.07
N VAL A 174 2.72 27.83 -0.88
CA VAL A 174 1.69 27.24 0.01
C VAL A 174 2.25 26.19 0.97
N ILE A 175 3.31 25.45 0.59
CA ILE A 175 3.69 24.23 1.30
C ILE A 175 5.11 24.32 1.89
N ASP A 176 5.19 24.45 3.21
CA ASP A 176 6.46 24.42 3.94
C ASP A 176 6.90 23.03 4.42
N ASN A 177 6.03 22.01 4.34
CA ASN A 177 6.33 20.66 4.80
C ASN A 177 7.05 19.83 3.71
N TYR A 178 8.27 19.35 4.01
CA TYR A 178 9.09 18.58 3.07
C TYR A 178 8.47 17.24 2.64
N TYR A 179 7.77 16.55 3.55
CA TYR A 179 7.10 15.28 3.23
C TYR A 179 5.95 15.50 2.25
N VAL A 180 5.17 16.57 2.45
CA VAL A 180 4.07 16.93 1.56
C VAL A 180 4.61 17.35 0.19
N LEU A 181 5.72 18.09 0.13
CA LEU A 181 6.39 18.43 -1.13
C LEU A 181 6.88 17.19 -1.88
N LEU A 182 7.48 16.22 -1.18
CA LEU A 182 7.89 14.95 -1.78
C LEU A 182 6.68 14.19 -2.34
N ALA A 183 5.60 14.07 -1.56
CA ALA A 183 4.38 13.40 -2.00
C ALA A 183 3.73 14.10 -3.20
N LEU A 184 3.73 15.43 -3.23
CA LEU A 184 3.28 16.22 -4.37
C LEU A 184 4.17 15.98 -5.60
N GLY A 185 5.48 15.93 -5.42
CA GLY A 185 6.43 15.61 -6.48
C GLY A 185 6.19 14.24 -7.10
N LEU A 186 5.99 13.21 -6.26
CA LEU A 186 5.66 11.85 -6.70
C LEU A 186 4.31 11.79 -7.42
N PHE A 187 3.28 12.44 -6.89
CA PHE A 187 1.97 12.56 -7.55
C PHE A 187 2.08 13.24 -8.92
N ALA A 188 2.75 14.39 -8.97
CA ALA A 188 2.97 15.13 -10.20
C ALA A 188 3.73 14.29 -11.22
N TRP A 189 4.76 13.57 -10.79
CA TRP A 189 5.54 12.71 -11.66
C TRP A 189 4.69 11.58 -12.26
N VAL A 190 3.99 10.80 -11.43
CA VAL A 190 3.15 9.70 -11.93
C VAL A 190 2.05 10.21 -12.85
N THR A 191 1.50 11.39 -12.57
CA THR A 191 0.47 12.02 -13.41
C THR A 191 1.01 12.50 -14.74
N VAL A 192 2.08 13.32 -14.75
CA VAL A 192 2.77 13.78 -15.96
C VAL A 192 3.20 12.57 -16.81
N HIS A 193 3.69 11.52 -16.16
CA HIS A 193 4.06 10.27 -16.82
C HIS A 193 2.88 9.60 -17.53
N ALA A 194 1.75 9.43 -16.83
CA ALA A 194 0.55 8.83 -17.41
C ALA A 194 0.07 9.63 -18.64
N PHE A 195 0.10 10.97 -18.56
CA PHE A 195 -0.23 11.83 -19.70
C PHE A 195 0.78 11.71 -20.85
N SER A 196 2.08 11.67 -20.57
CA SER A 196 3.14 11.47 -21.55
C SER A 196 2.95 10.16 -22.33
N LEU A 197 2.61 9.06 -21.64
CA LEU A 197 2.27 7.79 -22.28
C LEU A 197 1.01 7.88 -23.17
N LEU A 198 -0.01 8.60 -22.73
CA LEU A 198 -1.23 8.82 -23.51
C LEU A 198 -0.93 9.63 -24.78
N VAL A 199 -0.21 10.74 -24.65
CA VAL A 199 0.18 11.61 -25.78
C VAL A 199 0.96 10.81 -26.81
N LYS A 200 1.97 10.04 -26.37
CA LYS A 200 2.76 9.20 -27.27
C LYS A 200 1.89 8.18 -28.00
N LYS A 201 0.95 7.55 -27.31
CA LYS A 201 0.06 6.55 -27.90
C LYS A 201 -0.90 7.16 -28.95
N VAL A 202 -1.35 8.39 -28.71
CA VAL A 202 -2.16 9.17 -29.66
C VAL A 202 -1.31 9.56 -30.88
N GLN A 203 -0.10 10.04 -30.68
CA GLN A 203 0.85 10.39 -31.77
C GLN A 203 1.18 9.16 -32.63
N ASP A 204 1.41 8.01 -32.00
CA ASP A 204 1.66 6.72 -32.65
C ASP A 204 0.39 6.11 -33.28
N LYS A 205 -0.76 6.82 -33.25
CA LYS A 205 -2.09 6.37 -33.75
C LYS A 205 -2.49 4.98 -33.24
N SER A 206 -2.04 4.63 -32.03
CA SER A 206 -2.24 3.32 -31.44
C SER A 206 -3.61 3.22 -30.77
N LYS A 207 -4.25 2.05 -30.81
CA LYS A 207 -5.54 1.83 -30.16
C LYS A 207 -5.44 2.06 -28.64
N ILE A 208 -6.32 2.91 -28.12
CA ILE A 208 -6.50 3.13 -26.67
C ILE A 208 -7.47 2.06 -26.17
N SER A 209 -6.95 1.05 -25.48
CA SER A 209 -7.78 -0.01 -24.88
C SER A 209 -8.26 0.39 -23.48
N LEU A 210 -9.38 -0.21 -23.04
CA LEU A 210 -9.85 -0.07 -21.66
C LEU A 210 -8.79 -0.51 -20.63
N ALA A 211 -8.01 -1.54 -20.94
CA ALA A 211 -6.90 -1.98 -20.09
C ALA A 211 -5.81 -0.90 -19.92
N PHE A 212 -5.53 -0.13 -20.98
CA PHE A 212 -4.59 0.98 -20.90
C PHE A 212 -5.13 2.12 -20.03
N LEU A 213 -6.41 2.47 -20.18
CA LEU A 213 -7.06 3.46 -19.33
C LEU A 213 -7.11 3.01 -17.86
N GLY A 214 -7.46 1.75 -17.60
CA GLY A 214 -7.45 1.17 -16.25
C GLY A 214 -6.06 1.23 -15.62
N MET A 215 -5.00 0.95 -16.39
CA MET A 215 -3.62 1.11 -15.94
C MET A 215 -3.31 2.57 -15.56
N MET A 216 -3.67 3.54 -16.41
CA MET A 216 -3.46 4.96 -16.10
C MET A 216 -4.18 5.40 -14.83
N VAL A 217 -5.48 5.07 -14.72
CA VAL A 217 -6.30 5.41 -13.55
C VAL A 217 -5.71 4.79 -12.28
N ALA A 218 -5.28 3.54 -12.33
CA ALA A 218 -4.66 2.87 -11.19
C ALA A 218 -3.36 3.57 -10.74
N HIS A 219 -2.48 3.93 -11.67
CA HIS A 219 -1.21 4.57 -11.32
C HIS A 219 -1.42 5.99 -10.77
N ILE A 220 -2.27 6.80 -11.42
CA ILE A 220 -2.66 8.12 -10.90
C ILE A 220 -3.32 7.99 -9.52
N GLY A 221 -4.17 6.98 -9.34
CA GLY A 221 -4.81 6.67 -8.06
C GLY A 221 -3.82 6.42 -6.93
N ILE A 222 -2.70 5.73 -7.19
CA ILE A 222 -1.61 5.60 -6.21
C ILE A 222 -1.00 6.96 -5.86
N GLY A 223 -0.77 7.82 -6.85
CA GLY A 223 -0.28 9.17 -6.61
C GLY A 223 -1.22 10.01 -5.72
N VAL A 224 -2.52 9.98 -6.03
CA VAL A 224 -3.57 10.65 -5.22
C VAL A 224 -3.58 10.10 -3.80
N PHE A 225 -3.52 8.77 -3.66
CA PHE A 225 -3.50 8.11 -2.35
C PHE A 225 -2.29 8.55 -1.52
N VAL A 226 -1.08 8.55 -2.10
CA VAL A 226 0.16 8.94 -1.40
C VAL A 226 0.11 10.41 -0.98
N LEU A 227 -0.35 11.31 -1.86
CA LEU A 227 -0.52 12.72 -1.54
C LEU A 227 -1.55 12.94 -0.42
N GLY A 228 -2.74 12.35 -0.55
CA GLY A 228 -3.80 12.46 0.46
C GLY A 228 -3.38 11.90 1.81
N ALA A 229 -2.81 10.70 1.84
CA ALA A 229 -2.32 10.09 3.07
C ALA A 229 -1.23 10.94 3.74
N THR A 230 -0.30 11.51 2.96
CA THR A 230 0.78 12.36 3.51
C THR A 230 0.23 13.68 4.05
N ILE A 231 -0.69 14.34 3.35
CA ILE A 231 -1.35 15.57 3.83
C ILE A 231 -2.08 15.30 5.14
N THR A 232 -2.89 14.24 5.20
CA THR A 232 -3.62 13.87 6.42
C THR A 232 -2.68 13.54 7.57
N THR A 233 -1.60 12.79 7.34
CA THR A 233 -0.65 12.44 8.40
C THR A 233 0.18 13.64 8.89
N GLN A 234 0.50 14.59 8.00
CA GLN A 234 1.38 15.71 8.33
C GLN A 234 0.64 16.92 8.91
N PHE A 235 -0.61 17.13 8.53
CA PHE A 235 -1.43 18.25 9.00
C PHE A 235 -2.57 17.83 9.93
N GLY A 236 -2.86 16.53 10.03
CA GLY A 236 -3.82 16.00 10.98
C GLY A 236 -3.33 16.14 12.41
N ILE A 237 -4.23 16.55 13.31
CA ILE A 237 -3.96 16.62 14.75
C ILE A 237 -4.84 15.58 15.42
N GLU A 238 -4.20 14.53 15.94
CA GLU A 238 -4.85 13.47 16.69
C GLU A 238 -4.19 13.37 18.08
N LYS A 239 -5.01 13.34 19.13
CA LYS A 239 -4.54 13.23 20.52
C LYS A 239 -5.40 12.24 21.27
N ASP A 240 -4.79 11.15 21.73
CA ASP A 240 -5.39 10.22 22.68
C ASP A 240 -5.17 10.74 24.10
N LEU A 241 -6.24 11.29 24.70
CA LEU A 241 -6.19 11.92 26.02
C LEU A 241 -7.16 11.22 26.97
N LYS A 242 -6.73 11.03 28.21
CA LYS A 242 -7.62 10.64 29.32
C LYS A 242 -8.15 11.91 29.97
N MET A 243 -9.44 12.19 29.81
CA MET A 243 -10.08 13.38 30.35
C MET A 243 -11.00 13.05 31.54
N SER A 244 -10.96 13.89 32.57
CA SER A 244 -11.88 13.86 33.71
C SER A 244 -13.13 14.69 33.44
N LEU A 245 -14.22 14.45 34.18
CA LEU A 245 -15.46 15.22 34.04
C LEU A 245 -15.20 16.72 34.27
N GLY A 246 -15.60 17.56 33.31
CA GLY A 246 -15.38 19.01 33.33
C GLY A 246 -13.97 19.45 32.93
N GLU A 247 -13.06 18.51 32.64
CA GLU A 247 -11.73 18.84 32.11
C GLU A 247 -11.85 19.43 30.70
N SER A 248 -11.14 20.52 30.45
CA SER A 248 -11.04 21.16 29.14
C SER A 248 -9.65 20.92 28.53
N GLN A 249 -9.60 20.64 27.23
CA GLN A 249 -8.37 20.51 26.47
C GLN A 249 -8.44 21.35 25.21
N ASN A 250 -7.42 22.20 25.01
CA ASN A 250 -7.31 22.99 23.79
C ASN A 250 -6.63 22.17 22.67
N ILE A 251 -7.35 21.98 21.56
CA ILE A 251 -6.86 21.28 20.38
C ILE A 251 -7.10 22.18 19.17
N ALA A 252 -6.01 22.62 18.54
CA ALA A 252 -6.05 23.48 17.36
C ALA A 252 -6.86 24.79 17.56
N GLY A 253 -6.85 25.35 18.76
CA GLY A 253 -7.60 26.58 19.09
C GLY A 253 -9.06 26.35 19.48
N TYR A 254 -9.53 25.10 19.50
CA TYR A 254 -10.86 24.73 20.02
C TYR A 254 -10.73 24.14 21.42
N ASP A 255 -11.61 24.57 22.32
CA ASP A 255 -11.70 24.01 23.67
C ASP A 255 -12.69 22.85 23.70
N PHE A 256 -12.19 21.66 23.97
CA PHE A 256 -12.98 20.46 24.14
C PHE A 256 -13.19 20.21 25.63
N VAL A 257 -14.44 20.26 26.09
CA VAL A 257 -14.79 19.97 27.49
C VAL A 257 -15.44 18.60 27.58
N PHE A 258 -14.89 17.73 28.44
CA PHE A 258 -15.50 16.42 28.66
C PHE A 258 -16.67 16.51 29.64
N ASN A 259 -17.89 16.57 29.11
CA ASN A 259 -19.13 16.67 29.90
C ASN A 259 -19.65 15.33 30.45
N GLY A 260 -18.86 14.26 30.32
CA GLY A 260 -19.22 12.92 30.79
C GLY A 260 -19.91 12.08 29.71
N VAL A 261 -20.40 10.91 30.12
CA VAL A 261 -21.06 9.94 29.24
C VAL A 261 -22.46 9.70 29.77
N SER A 262 -23.49 9.98 28.95
CA SER A 262 -24.88 9.62 29.25
C SER A 262 -25.28 8.38 28.48
N ARG A 263 -25.88 7.39 29.16
CA ARG A 263 -26.46 6.23 28.49
C ARG A 263 -27.76 6.64 27.80
N HIS A 264 -27.84 6.40 26.49
CA HIS A 264 -29.05 6.63 25.72
C HIS A 264 -29.55 5.28 25.21
N GLU A 265 -30.77 4.89 25.59
CA GLU A 265 -31.46 3.74 25.01
C GLU A 265 -32.47 4.23 23.97
N ASN A 266 -32.43 3.62 22.79
CA ASN A 266 -33.40 3.80 21.74
C ASN A 266 -33.89 2.41 21.29
N ASN A 267 -35.06 2.31 20.65
CA ASN A 267 -35.72 1.01 20.39
C ASN A 267 -34.92 0.01 19.51
N ASN A 268 -33.69 0.34 19.08
CA ASN A 268 -32.75 -0.55 18.39
C ASN A 268 -31.28 -0.44 18.87
N TYR A 269 -30.97 0.33 19.93
CA TYR A 269 -29.61 0.49 20.50
C TYR A 269 -29.65 0.82 21.99
#